data_AF-A0A2R6KVY0-F1
#
_entry.id   AF-A0A2R6KVY0-F1
#
_cell.length_a   1.000
_cell.length_b   1.000
_cell.length_c   1.000
_cell.angle_alpha   90.00
_cell.angle_beta   90.00
_cell.angle_gamma   90.00
#
_symmetry.space_group_name_H-M   'P 1'
#
loop_
_entity.id
_entity.type
_entity.pdbx_description
1 polymer ?
#
loop_
_entity_poly.entity_id
_entity_poly.type
_entity_poly.pdbx_seq_one_letter_code
_entity_poly.pdbx_strand_id
1 'polypeptide(L)'
;MGLLGSWMPSLFRSSEVVGIAEEALSFALQASEDSHPDEYMGQLRGEDARSLGLDRDGTVVTDVLIAPATKSNPVSAEFNPSYMPNDLKSVGSIHSHPNGVLRPSDADLATFQRGDVHVIAGAPYGRDDWQAFDREGEPVELPVLDVELPDDQFFDFTQADIDQELR
;
A
#
# COMPACT_ATOMS: atom_id res chain seq x y z
N MET A 1 15.61 -4.67 -46.70
CA MET A 1 15.43 -5.50 -45.49
C MET A 1 15.58 -4.62 -44.26
N GLY A 2 14.63 -3.69 -44.05
CA GLY A 2 14.60 -2.83 -42.85
C GLY A 2 13.24 -3.05 -42.21
N LEU A 3 13.23 -3.83 -41.13
CA LEU A 3 11.99 -4.17 -40.43
C LEU A 3 11.52 -2.99 -39.59
N LEU A 4 10.22 -2.74 -39.71
CA LEU A 4 9.45 -1.67 -39.12
C LEU A 4 9.59 -1.61 -37.60
N GLY A 5 9.82 -0.41 -37.08
CA GLY A 5 9.66 -0.12 -35.65
C GLY A 5 8.19 -0.30 -35.26
N SER A 6 7.93 -1.30 -34.43
CA SER A 6 6.63 -1.53 -33.81
C SER A 6 6.40 -0.48 -32.73
N TRP A 7 5.59 0.53 -33.04
CA TRP A 7 4.94 1.38 -32.04
C TRP A 7 3.75 0.60 -31.47
N MET A 8 4.01 -0.24 -30.46
CA MET A 8 2.93 -0.74 -29.60
C MET A 8 2.77 0.25 -28.45
N PRO A 9 1.57 0.81 -28.21
CA PRO A 9 1.31 1.52 -26.96
C PRO A 9 1.47 0.49 -25.84
N SER A 10 2.40 0.76 -24.92
CA SER A 10 2.52 0.02 -23.67
C SER A 10 1.18 0.16 -22.93
N LEU A 11 0.38 -0.90 -22.99
CA LEU A 11 -0.85 -1.01 -22.23
C LEU A 11 -0.43 -1.19 -20.76
N PHE A 12 -0.85 -0.24 -19.92
CA PHE A 12 -0.64 -0.17 -18.47
C PHE A 12 0.79 0.15 -18.03
N ARG A 13 1.19 1.40 -18.20
CA ARG A 13 2.12 2.02 -17.25
C ARG A 13 1.33 2.23 -15.96
N SER A 14 1.74 1.59 -14.86
CA SER A 14 1.26 1.94 -13.51
C SER A 14 1.30 3.47 -13.40
N SER A 15 0.15 4.10 -13.20
CA SER A 15 0.09 5.54 -13.02
C SER A 15 0.94 5.90 -11.82
N GLU A 16 1.72 6.97 -11.94
CA GLU A 16 2.54 7.49 -10.85
C GLU A 16 1.70 7.63 -9.57
N VAL A 17 2.21 7.17 -8.43
CA VAL A 17 1.55 7.39 -7.14
C VAL A 17 1.72 8.86 -6.79
N VAL A 18 0.60 9.57 -6.67
CA VAL A 18 0.59 11.04 -6.53
C VAL A 18 0.29 11.53 -5.12
N GLY A 19 -0.05 10.61 -4.21
CA GLY A 19 -0.30 10.92 -2.81
C GLY A 19 -0.96 9.77 -2.06
N ILE A 20 -1.18 9.99 -0.77
CA ILE A 20 -1.91 9.11 0.15
C ILE A 20 -3.06 9.88 0.79
N ALA A 21 -4.24 9.30 0.83
CA ALA A 21 -5.38 9.88 1.53
C ALA A 21 -5.07 10.01 3.03
N GLU A 22 -5.45 11.12 3.64
CA GLU A 22 -5.21 11.38 5.07
C GLU A 22 -5.82 10.27 5.95
N GLU A 23 -6.99 9.77 5.60
CA GLU A 23 -7.67 8.69 6.32
C GLU A 23 -6.89 7.37 6.24
N ALA A 24 -6.34 7.03 5.06
CA ALA A 24 -5.55 5.81 4.86
C ALA A 24 -4.24 5.83 5.67
N LEU A 25 -3.54 6.96 5.67
CA LEU A 25 -2.35 7.15 6.47
C LEU A 25 -2.67 7.09 7.97
N SER A 26 -3.74 7.78 8.39
CA SER A 26 -4.17 7.80 9.80
C SER A 26 -4.52 6.41 10.31
N PHE A 27 -5.23 5.62 9.49
CA PHE A 27 -5.52 4.22 9.79
C PHE A 27 -4.23 3.40 9.96
N ALA A 28 -3.26 3.55 9.06
CA ALA A 28 -2.02 2.79 9.14
C ALA A 28 -1.16 3.15 10.36
N LEU A 29 -1.11 4.43 10.74
CA LEU A 29 -0.42 4.89 11.95
C LEU A 29 -1.07 4.31 13.21
N GLN A 30 -2.41 4.33 13.29
CA GLN A 30 -3.14 3.73 14.40
C GLN A 30 -2.94 2.21 14.47
N ALA A 31 -3.03 1.51 13.33
CA ALA A 31 -2.77 0.07 13.27
C ALA A 31 -1.33 -0.29 13.68
N SER A 32 -0.37 0.59 13.38
CA SER A 32 1.02 0.46 13.82
C SER A 32 1.17 0.64 15.33
N GLU A 33 0.48 1.63 15.91
CA GLU A 33 0.42 1.84 17.36
C GLU A 33 -0.24 0.67 18.09
N ASP A 34 -1.37 0.17 17.59
CA ASP A 34 -2.08 -0.97 18.15
C ASP A 34 -1.28 -2.28 18.09
N SER A 35 -0.40 -2.42 17.10
CA SER A 35 0.49 -3.57 16.95
C SER A 35 1.72 -3.51 17.84
N HIS A 36 2.03 -2.34 18.42
CA HIS A 36 3.22 -2.14 19.25
C HIS A 36 3.22 -3.09 20.47
N PRO A 37 4.35 -3.75 20.79
CA PRO A 37 5.71 -3.52 20.30
C PRO A 37 6.12 -4.37 19.09
N ASP A 38 5.20 -5.07 18.45
CA ASP A 38 5.47 -5.87 17.25
C ASP A 38 5.37 -5.01 15.98
N GLU A 39 6.04 -5.43 14.90
CA GLU A 39 5.91 -4.75 13.61
C GLU A 39 4.54 -5.02 12.95
N TYR A 40 3.84 -3.95 12.59
CA TYR A 40 2.73 -3.98 11.65
C TYR A 40 3.24 -4.16 10.22
N MET A 41 2.49 -4.86 9.36
CA MET A 41 2.73 -5.00 7.93
C MET A 41 1.40 -5.02 7.17
N GLY A 42 1.33 -4.22 6.10
CA GLY A 42 0.17 -4.06 5.26
C GLY A 42 0.52 -3.82 3.79
N GLN A 43 -0.48 -4.01 2.94
CA GLN A 43 -0.42 -3.74 1.52
C GLN A 43 -1.17 -2.44 1.22
N LEU A 44 -0.53 -1.54 0.47
CA LEU A 44 -1.16 -0.31 0.01
C LEU A 44 -1.99 -0.58 -1.25
N ARG A 45 -3.21 -0.04 -1.30
CA ARG A 45 -4.04 0.00 -2.51
C ARG A 45 -4.40 1.43 -2.85
N GLY A 46 -4.66 1.66 -4.14
CA GLY A 46 -5.02 2.98 -4.60
C GLY A 46 -6.04 3.02 -5.71
N GLU A 47 -6.67 4.18 -5.84
CA GLU A 47 -7.67 4.52 -6.85
C GLU A 47 -7.13 5.58 -7.84
N ASP A 48 -7.72 5.67 -9.02
CA ASP A 48 -7.39 6.72 -10.00
C ASP A 48 -7.72 8.09 -9.40
N ALA A 49 -6.76 9.02 -9.40
CA ALA A 49 -6.92 10.35 -8.84
C ALA A 49 -8.18 11.10 -9.33
N ARG A 50 -8.58 10.89 -10.60
CA ARG A 50 -9.79 11.51 -11.17
C ARG A 50 -11.08 10.92 -10.63
N SER A 51 -11.06 9.65 -10.21
CA SER A 51 -12.21 9.02 -9.55
C SER A 51 -12.48 9.61 -8.16
N LEU A 52 -11.46 10.21 -7.54
CA LEU A 52 -11.53 10.94 -6.27
C LEU A 52 -11.73 12.46 -6.46
N GLY A 53 -12.07 12.90 -7.68
CA GLY A 53 -12.35 14.31 -7.98
C GLY A 53 -11.12 15.21 -8.16
N LEU A 54 -9.91 14.64 -8.25
CA LEU A 54 -8.70 15.42 -8.51
C LEU A 54 -8.54 15.70 -10.02
N ASP A 55 -8.19 16.94 -10.37
CA ASP A 55 -7.90 17.36 -11.76
C ASP A 55 -6.45 17.02 -12.16
N ARG A 56 -6.06 15.76 -11.98
CA ARG A 56 -4.74 15.23 -12.37
C ARG A 56 -4.81 13.73 -12.63
N ASP A 57 -3.94 13.24 -13.51
CA ASP A 57 -3.68 11.81 -13.64
C ASP A 57 -2.79 11.33 -12.48
N GLY A 58 -2.94 10.06 -12.12
CA GLY A 58 -2.15 9.43 -11.05
C GLY A 58 -2.96 8.44 -10.23
N THR A 59 -2.29 7.79 -9.29
CA THR A 59 -2.92 6.93 -8.30
C THR A 59 -2.79 7.53 -6.91
N VAL A 60 -3.89 7.59 -6.17
CA VAL A 60 -3.88 7.98 -4.75
C VAL A 60 -3.99 6.71 -3.92
N VAL A 61 -3.12 6.55 -2.92
CA VAL A 61 -3.25 5.47 -1.93
C VAL A 61 -4.49 5.75 -1.07
N THR A 62 -5.47 4.87 -1.12
CA THR A 62 -6.77 5.03 -0.44
C THR A 62 -7.00 4.03 0.67
N ASP A 63 -6.28 2.90 0.65
CA ASP A 63 -6.54 1.80 1.59
C ASP A 63 -5.25 1.09 2.00
N VAL A 64 -5.29 0.52 3.21
CA VAL A 64 -4.25 -0.38 3.71
C VAL A 64 -4.89 -1.72 4.08
N LEU A 65 -4.56 -2.76 3.32
CA LEU A 65 -4.96 -4.12 3.65
C LEU A 65 -3.98 -4.71 4.65
N ILE A 66 -4.48 -5.17 5.80
CA ILE A 66 -3.67 -5.95 6.74
C ILE A 66 -3.28 -7.26 6.07
N ALA A 67 -1.99 -7.57 6.06
CA ALA A 67 -1.52 -8.85 5.52
C ALA A 67 -2.03 -10.00 6.42
N PRO A 68 -2.85 -10.93 5.89
CA PRO A 68 -3.40 -12.03 6.67
C PRO A 68 -2.29 -13.02 7.08
N ALA A 69 -2.42 -13.56 8.30
CA ALA A 69 -1.47 -14.52 8.88
C ALA A 69 -0.01 -14.00 8.96
N THR A 70 0.18 -12.69 9.11
CA THR A 70 1.49 -12.09 9.35
C THR A 70 2.10 -12.65 10.64
N LYS A 71 3.34 -13.14 10.55
CA LYS A 71 4.17 -13.45 11.70
C LYS A 71 4.99 -12.21 12.03
N SER A 72 4.51 -11.47 13.01
CA SER A 72 5.17 -10.27 13.51
C SER A 72 5.97 -10.57 14.77
N ASN A 73 7.04 -9.81 14.94
CA ASN A 73 7.80 -9.65 16.17
C ASN A 73 8.35 -8.20 16.21
N PRO A 74 9.08 -7.77 17.25
CA PRO A 74 9.51 -6.38 17.38
C PRO A 74 10.50 -5.85 16.33
N VAL A 75 11.03 -6.72 15.47
CA VAL A 75 12.06 -6.37 14.47
C VAL A 75 11.78 -6.91 13.06
N SER A 76 10.67 -7.62 12.87
CA SER A 76 10.27 -8.09 11.54
C SER A 76 8.79 -8.48 11.51
N ALA A 77 8.14 -8.23 10.39
CA ALA A 77 6.85 -8.81 10.03
C ALA A 77 6.92 -9.49 8.66
N GLU A 78 6.57 -10.77 8.60
CA GLU A 78 6.57 -11.57 7.37
C GLU A 78 5.20 -12.19 7.10
N PHE A 79 4.75 -12.18 5.86
CA PHE A 79 3.53 -12.88 5.43
C PHE A 79 3.75 -13.69 4.15
N ASN A 80 2.87 -14.65 3.88
CA ASN A 80 2.91 -15.43 2.64
C ASN A 80 2.19 -14.66 1.51
N PRO A 81 2.89 -14.26 0.43
CA PRO A 81 2.29 -13.52 -0.68
C PRO A 81 1.12 -14.23 -1.37
N SER A 82 1.02 -15.56 -1.27
CA SER A 82 -0.10 -16.34 -1.84
C SER A 82 -1.44 -16.12 -1.14
N TYR A 83 -1.45 -15.48 0.03
CA TYR A 83 -2.69 -15.12 0.73
C TYR A 83 -3.24 -13.76 0.32
N MET A 84 -2.53 -13.00 -0.52
CA MET A 84 -3.06 -11.75 -1.04
C MET A 84 -4.03 -12.00 -2.19
N PRO A 85 -5.20 -11.32 -2.19
CA PRO A 85 -6.00 -11.21 -3.39
C PRO A 85 -5.09 -10.76 -4.54
N ASN A 86 -5.31 -11.33 -5.71
CA ASN A 86 -4.52 -11.04 -6.92
C ASN A 86 -4.93 -9.67 -7.48
N ASP A 87 -4.80 -8.65 -6.64
CA ASP A 87 -5.52 -7.40 -6.76
C ASP A 87 -4.77 -6.44 -7.68
N LEU A 88 -5.45 -6.01 -8.74
CA LEU A 88 -4.93 -5.13 -9.77
C LEU A 88 -4.65 -3.70 -9.25
N LYS A 89 -4.99 -3.41 -7.99
CA LYS A 89 -4.82 -2.09 -7.34
C LYS A 89 -3.70 -2.03 -6.29
N SER A 90 -2.88 -3.07 -6.16
CA SER A 90 -1.71 -3.01 -5.26
C SER A 90 -0.69 -2.00 -5.76
N VAL A 91 -0.39 -0.99 -4.94
CA VAL A 91 0.55 0.10 -5.28
C VAL A 91 1.83 0.06 -4.45
N GLY A 92 1.89 -0.78 -3.42
CA GLY A 92 2.99 -0.72 -2.46
C GLY A 92 2.81 -1.58 -1.21
N SER A 93 3.69 -1.32 -0.25
CA SER A 93 3.63 -1.88 1.11
C SER A 93 3.77 -0.79 2.16
N ILE A 94 3.33 -1.12 3.37
CA ILE A 94 3.59 -0.32 4.56
C ILE A 94 3.93 -1.25 5.72
N HIS A 95 4.90 -0.86 6.53
CA HIS A 95 5.19 -1.55 7.79
C HIS A 95 5.64 -0.57 8.86
N SER A 96 5.68 -1.03 10.10
CA SER A 96 6.05 -0.19 11.23
C SER A 96 7.38 -0.59 11.86
N HIS A 97 8.17 0.37 12.32
CA HIS A 97 9.35 0.18 13.15
C HIS A 97 9.09 0.63 14.60
N PRO A 98 8.91 -0.30 15.56
CA PRO A 98 8.70 0.00 16.98
C PRO A 98 9.83 0.81 17.64
N ASN A 99 11.02 0.81 17.03
CA ASN A 99 12.18 1.58 17.48
C ASN A 99 12.20 3.04 16.99
N GLY A 100 11.26 3.45 16.13
CA GLY A 100 11.13 4.80 15.59
C GLY A 100 12.08 5.16 14.45
N VAL A 101 12.92 4.24 13.98
CA VAL A 101 13.85 4.50 12.87
C VAL A 101 13.09 4.50 11.56
N LEU A 102 13.18 5.58 10.79
CA LEU A 102 12.59 5.68 9.45
C LEU A 102 13.64 5.39 8.37
N ARG A 103 14.22 4.19 8.43
CA ARG A 103 15.22 3.74 7.45
C ARG A 103 15.04 2.27 7.16
N PRO A 104 14.90 1.86 5.89
CA PRO A 104 14.78 0.45 5.55
C PRO A 104 16.04 -0.32 5.95
N SER A 105 15.83 -1.51 6.47
CA SER A 105 16.83 -2.57 6.62
C SER A 105 16.99 -3.34 5.31
N ASP A 106 18.03 -4.18 5.21
CA ASP A 106 18.21 -5.07 4.06
C ASP A 106 17.04 -6.05 3.88
N ALA A 107 16.37 -6.43 4.98
CA ALA A 107 15.17 -7.26 4.94
C ALA A 107 13.96 -6.50 4.39
N ASP A 108 13.81 -5.23 4.75
CA ASP A 108 12.75 -4.35 4.22
C ASP A 108 12.91 -4.18 2.71
N LEU A 109 14.13 -3.90 2.23
CA LEU A 109 14.42 -3.78 0.81
C LEU A 109 14.09 -5.06 0.03
N ALA A 110 14.25 -6.23 0.66
CA ALA A 110 13.85 -7.49 0.05
C ALA A 110 12.32 -7.63 -0.10
N THR A 111 11.52 -6.89 0.68
CA THR A 111 10.06 -6.82 0.52
C THR A 111 9.61 -5.77 -0.50
N PHE A 112 10.47 -4.79 -0.84
CA PHE A 112 10.15 -3.68 -1.76
C PHE A 112 10.08 -4.08 -3.25
N GLN A 113 9.92 -5.37 -3.55
CA GLN A 113 9.97 -5.88 -4.93
C GLN A 113 8.68 -5.64 -5.73
N ARG A 114 7.56 -5.30 -5.09
CA ARG A 114 6.24 -5.13 -5.74
C ARG A 114 5.54 -3.86 -5.28
N GLY A 115 5.01 -3.10 -6.24
CA GLY A 115 4.47 -1.76 -6.00
C GLY A 115 5.51 -0.67 -6.27
N ASP A 116 5.07 0.58 -6.36
CA ASP A 116 5.90 1.73 -6.72
C ASP A 116 6.26 2.61 -5.51
N VAL A 117 5.62 2.41 -4.35
CA VAL A 117 5.87 3.14 -3.10
C VAL A 117 5.87 2.22 -1.89
N HIS A 118 6.76 2.45 -0.94
CA HIS A 118 6.87 1.68 0.30
C HIS A 118 6.94 2.62 1.49
N VAL A 119 6.08 2.43 2.49
CA VAL A 119 6.00 3.33 3.66
C VAL A 119 6.52 2.64 4.91
N ILE A 120 7.34 3.35 5.68
CA ILE A 120 7.74 2.94 7.03
C ILE A 120 7.13 3.91 8.03
N ALA A 121 6.39 3.40 9.02
CA ALA A 121 5.87 4.16 10.16
C ALA A 121 6.71 3.90 11.40
N GLY A 122 7.23 4.94 12.06
CA GLY A 122 8.07 4.82 13.25
C GLY A 122 7.31 5.17 14.52
N ALA A 123 7.60 4.50 15.63
CA ALA A 123 7.15 4.96 16.95
C ALA A 123 7.67 6.40 17.22
N PRO A 124 6.87 7.32 17.78
CA PRO A 124 5.58 7.09 18.45
C PRO A 124 4.33 7.19 17.54
N TYR A 125 4.47 7.00 16.23
CA TYR A 125 3.38 6.93 15.25
C TYR A 125 2.53 8.21 15.15
N GLY A 126 3.15 9.36 15.42
CA GLY A 126 2.57 10.66 15.18
C GLY A 126 2.40 10.94 13.68
N ARG A 127 1.69 12.05 13.39
CA ARG A 127 1.33 12.47 12.04
C ARG A 127 2.50 12.54 11.05
N ASP A 128 3.69 12.85 11.54
CA ASP A 128 4.90 13.03 10.75
C ASP A 128 5.93 11.90 10.98
N ASP A 129 5.60 10.87 11.77
CA ASP A 129 6.52 9.77 12.12
C ASP A 129 6.47 8.65 11.07
N TRP A 130 6.64 9.01 9.81
CA TRP A 130 6.66 8.06 8.69
C TRP A 130 7.49 8.59 7.51
N GLN A 131 7.89 7.68 6.63
CA GLN A 131 8.62 8.03 5.40
C GLN A 131 8.23 7.07 4.27
N ALA A 132 8.14 7.61 3.05
CA ALA A 132 7.96 6.83 1.84
C ALA A 132 9.29 6.60 1.11
N PHE A 133 9.41 5.46 0.45
CA PHE A 133 10.58 5.03 -0.29
C PHE A 133 10.18 4.42 -1.63
N ASP A 134 11.07 4.51 -2.62
CA ASP A 134 10.99 3.72 -3.84
C ASP A 134 11.48 2.28 -3.63
N ARG A 135 11.57 1.50 -4.71
CA ARG A 135 12.01 0.10 -4.69
C ARG A 135 13.47 -0.08 -4.29
N GLU A 136 14.27 0.95 -4.52
CA GLU A 136 15.70 1.00 -4.20
C GLU A 136 15.93 1.42 -2.74
N GLY A 137 14.89 1.85 -2.04
CA GLY A 137 14.97 2.34 -0.66
C GLY A 137 15.37 3.80 -0.58
N GLU A 138 15.30 4.54 -1.68
CA GLU A 138 15.55 5.98 -1.69
C GLU A 138 14.28 6.73 -1.26
N PRO A 139 14.38 7.74 -0.38
CA PRO A 139 13.22 8.50 0.07
C PRO A 139 12.50 9.19 -1.09
N VAL A 140 11.17 9.12 -1.11
CA VAL A 140 10.30 9.79 -2.09
C VAL A 140 9.27 10.67 -1.39
N GLU A 141 8.87 11.77 -2.03
CA GLU A 141 7.77 12.58 -1.53
C GLU A 141 6.44 11.89 -1.80
N LEU A 142 5.62 11.73 -0.75
CA LEU A 142 4.26 11.23 -0.85
C LEU A 142 3.31 12.24 -0.20
N PRO A 143 2.65 13.13 -0.96
CA PRO A 143 1.74 14.12 -0.40
C PRO A 143 0.57 13.47 0.33
N VAL A 144 0.23 13.99 1.52
CA VAL A 144 -1.03 13.66 2.20
C VAL A 144 -2.15 14.48 1.57
N LEU A 145 -3.18 13.81 1.09
CA LEU A 145 -4.31 14.40 0.36
C LEU A 145 -5.59 14.30 1.18
N ASP A 146 -6.33 15.41 1.24
CA ASP A 146 -7.70 15.46 1.73
C ASP A 146 -8.62 15.14 0.54
N VAL A 147 -9.09 13.90 0.48
CA VAL A 147 -9.95 13.35 -0.59
C VAL A 147 -11.09 12.57 0.04
N GLU A 148 -12.29 12.69 -0.53
CA GLU A 148 -13.42 11.86 -0.12
C GLU A 148 -13.21 10.43 -0.64
N LEU A 149 -13.03 9.50 0.28
CA LEU A 149 -12.96 8.08 -0.06
C LEU A 149 -14.39 7.54 -0.31
N PRO A 150 -14.60 6.72 -1.36
CA PRO A 150 -15.90 6.10 -1.56
C PRO A 150 -16.19 5.11 -0.42
N ASP A 151 -17.35 5.26 0.23
CA ASP A 151 -17.82 4.33 1.27
C ASP A 151 -17.82 2.88 0.75
N ASP A 152 -16.95 2.06 1.33
CA ASP A 152 -16.91 0.59 1.37
C ASP A 152 -17.75 -0.18 0.31
N GLN A 153 -17.14 -0.52 -0.83
CA GLN A 153 -17.47 -1.77 -1.53
C GLN A 153 -16.74 -2.99 -0.92
N PHE A 154 -16.33 -2.90 0.35
CA PHE A 154 -15.53 -3.94 1.01
C PHE A 154 -16.33 -5.17 1.46
N PHE A 155 -17.67 -5.13 1.41
CA PHE A 155 -18.53 -6.27 1.69
C PHE A 155 -19.76 -6.33 0.77
N ASP A 156 -19.58 -6.43 -0.55
CA ASP A 156 -20.67 -6.94 -1.41
C ASP A 156 -20.70 -8.48 -1.42
N PHE A 157 -20.50 -9.09 -0.25
CA PHE A 157 -20.93 -10.47 -0.05
C PHE A 157 -22.41 -10.41 0.27
N THR A 158 -23.24 -10.61 -0.74
CA THR A 158 -24.64 -10.91 -0.46
C THR A 158 -24.72 -12.30 0.18
N GLN A 159 -25.78 -12.55 0.95
CA GLN A 159 -26.02 -13.89 1.49
C GLN A 159 -26.07 -14.97 0.37
N ALA A 160 -26.40 -14.55 -0.86
CA ALA A 160 -26.40 -15.41 -2.03
C ALA A 160 -25.01 -15.86 -2.49
N ASP A 161 -23.96 -15.05 -2.30
CA ASP A 161 -22.58 -15.40 -2.66
C ASP A 161 -22.00 -16.47 -1.71
N ILE A 162 -22.34 -16.38 -0.41
CA ILE A 162 -21.97 -17.37 0.60
C ILE A 162 -22.67 -18.71 0.36
N ASP A 163 -23.96 -18.67 -0.01
CA ASP A 163 -24.76 -19.87 -0.27
C ASP A 163 -24.33 -20.63 -1.54
N GLN A 164 -23.61 -19.97 -2.46
CA GLN A 164 -23.14 -20.58 -3.70
C GLN A 164 -21.84 -21.38 -3.53
N GLU A 165 -20.98 -21.00 -2.58
CA GLU A 165 -19.72 -21.68 -2.25
C GLU A 165 -19.91 -22.94 -1.37
N LEU A 166 -21.05 -23.06 -0.68
CA LEU A 166 -21.36 -24.19 0.23
C LEU A 166 -22.12 -25.36 -0.43
N ARG A 167 -22.11 -25.46 -1.77
CA ARG A 167 -22.74 -26.57 -2.52
C ARG A 167 -21.76 -27.55 -3.13
#